data_AF-A0A4P7ZT08-F1
#
_entry.id   AF-A0A4P7ZT08-F1
#
_cell.length_a   1.000
_cell.length_b   1.000
_cell.length_c   1.000
_cell.angle_alpha   90.00
_cell.angle_beta   90.00
_cell.angle_gamma   90.00
#
_symmetry.space_group_name_H-M   'P 1'
#
loop_
_entity.id
_entity.type
_entity.pdbx_description
1 polymer ?
#
loop_
_entity_poly.entity_id
_entity_poly.type
_entity_poly.pdbx_seq_one_letter_code
_entity_poly.pdbx_strand_id
1 'polypeptide(L)'
;MGRFAPPLPVAVAATGALALAPLLPAQANPIDCSQAFSTVELSVCTRANLERKDAELKQAMQAVAKDAAEMPGGTFLPIWTDSLTGFFNTTTDPLKQFEAFKAARATACVYMNSLALQGTGFGIFVANCEIKLTDVLLEKLGN
;
A
#
# COMPACT_ATOMS: atom_id res chain seq x y z
N MET A 1 15.16 -2.08 76.71
CA MET A 1 15.41 -3.27 75.87
C MET A 1 14.19 -3.49 74.99
N GLY A 2 14.35 -3.38 73.68
CA GLY A 2 13.28 -3.47 72.68
C GLY A 2 13.78 -2.89 71.36
N ARG A 3 14.33 -3.76 70.51
CA ARG A 3 14.88 -3.47 69.17
C ARG A 3 13.79 -3.65 68.10
N PHE A 4 14.13 -3.19 66.89
CA PHE A 4 13.52 -3.44 65.56
C PHE A 4 12.41 -2.45 65.14
N ALA A 5 12.32 -1.91 63.93
CA ALA A 5 13.20 -1.55 62.80
C ALA A 5 12.27 -0.76 61.84
N PRO A 6 12.71 0.27 61.08
CA PRO A 6 11.82 1.05 60.22
C PRO A 6 11.41 0.27 58.94
N PRO A 7 10.23 0.53 58.34
CA PRO A 7 9.84 -0.12 57.10
C PRO A 7 10.66 0.41 55.92
N LEU A 8 11.27 -0.53 55.19
CA LEU A 8 11.98 -0.32 53.93
C LEU A 8 11.03 0.24 52.85
N PRO A 9 11.51 1.12 51.95
CA PRO A 9 10.73 1.58 50.81
C PRO A 9 10.64 0.45 49.78
N VAL A 10 9.41 0.10 49.39
CA VAL A 10 9.16 -0.80 48.25
C VAL A 10 9.52 -0.02 46.98
N ALA A 11 10.71 -0.27 46.47
CA ALA A 11 11.11 0.14 45.13
C ALA A 11 10.25 -0.64 44.12
N VAL A 12 9.27 0.06 43.53
CA VAL A 12 8.51 -0.48 42.40
C VAL A 12 9.44 -0.50 41.19
N ALA A 13 9.90 -1.70 40.84
CA ALA A 13 10.62 -1.95 39.61
C ALA A 13 9.68 -1.62 38.44
N ALA A 14 9.96 -0.51 37.74
CA ALA A 14 9.34 -0.19 36.48
C ALA A 14 9.82 -1.21 35.43
N THR A 15 9.06 -2.31 35.30
CA THR A 15 9.18 -3.21 34.16
C THR A 15 8.93 -2.42 32.89
N GLY A 16 9.98 -2.27 32.09
CA GLY A 16 9.91 -1.70 30.75
C GLY A 16 8.92 -2.46 29.90
N ALA A 17 7.77 -1.84 29.65
CA ALA A 17 6.96 -2.18 28.50
C ALA A 17 7.72 -1.67 27.26
N LEU A 18 8.47 -2.57 26.63
CA LEU A 18 8.82 -2.43 25.22
C LEU A 18 7.49 -2.31 24.47
N ALA A 19 7.07 -1.07 24.22
CA ALA A 19 6.00 -0.77 23.31
C ALA A 19 6.46 -1.23 21.92
N LEU A 20 6.07 -2.46 21.57
CA LEU A 20 5.95 -2.90 20.19
C LEU A 20 4.88 -2.01 19.54
N ALA A 21 5.28 -0.79 19.18
CA ALA A 21 4.50 0.01 18.25
C ALA A 21 4.45 -0.82 16.96
N PRO A 22 3.27 -1.25 16.50
CA PRO A 22 3.18 -1.82 15.17
C PRO A 22 3.74 -0.78 14.22
N LEU A 23 4.72 -1.18 13.41
CA LEU A 23 5.21 -0.45 12.25
C LEU A 23 4.06 -0.35 11.26
N LEU A 24 3.05 0.47 11.58
CA LEU A 24 2.07 0.91 10.61
C LEU A 24 2.87 1.67 9.55
N PRO A 25 2.77 1.30 8.27
CA PRO A 25 3.43 2.05 7.22
C PRO A 25 2.98 3.50 7.36
N ALA A 26 3.94 4.41 7.42
CA ALA A 26 3.67 5.84 7.51
C ALA A 26 2.70 6.19 6.40
N GLN A 27 1.45 6.51 6.76
CA GLN A 27 0.45 6.89 5.78
C GLN A 27 0.93 8.19 5.15
N ALA A 28 1.39 8.11 3.91
CA ALA A 28 1.81 9.28 3.15
C ALA A 28 0.62 10.23 3.07
N ASN A 29 0.86 11.51 3.42
CA ASN A 29 -0.20 12.52 3.43
C ASN A 29 -0.98 12.49 2.10
N PRO A 30 -2.31 12.43 2.15
CA PRO A 30 -3.13 12.42 0.94
C PRO A 30 -2.89 13.71 0.15
N ILE A 31 -2.59 13.58 -1.14
CA ILE A 31 -2.51 14.72 -2.05
C ILE A 31 -3.95 15.17 -2.35
N ASP A 32 -4.31 16.35 -1.86
CA ASP A 32 -5.60 16.98 -2.14
C ASP A 32 -5.49 17.88 -3.39
N CYS A 33 -6.09 17.41 -4.50
CA CYS A 33 -6.14 18.16 -5.75
C CYS A 33 -7.37 19.06 -5.89
N SER A 34 -8.24 19.13 -4.87
CA SER A 34 -9.48 19.92 -4.92
C SER A 34 -9.23 21.44 -4.96
N GLN A 35 -8.05 21.89 -4.56
CA GLN A 35 -7.67 23.31 -4.54
C GLN A 35 -7.11 23.83 -5.86
N ALA A 36 -7.03 23.00 -6.90
CA ALA A 36 -6.52 23.42 -8.20
C ALA A 36 -7.44 24.49 -8.85
N PHE A 37 -6.87 25.62 -9.27
CA PHE A 37 -7.60 26.74 -9.85
C PHE A 37 -7.75 26.65 -11.38
N SER A 38 -7.09 25.69 -12.03
CA SER A 38 -7.19 25.45 -13.47
C SER A 38 -7.18 23.97 -13.83
N THR A 39 -7.69 23.62 -15.01
CA THR A 39 -7.64 22.24 -15.53
C THR A 39 -6.21 21.73 -15.70
N VAL A 40 -5.25 22.62 -16.03
CA VAL A 40 -3.83 22.26 -16.15
C VAL A 40 -3.28 21.89 -14.77
N GLU A 41 -3.51 22.73 -13.77
CA GLU A 41 -3.07 22.48 -12.39
C GLU A 41 -3.70 21.21 -11.81
N LEU A 42 -4.99 20.99 -12.07
CA LEU A 42 -5.68 19.77 -11.67
C LEU A 42 -5.07 18.52 -12.34
N SER A 43 -4.71 18.60 -13.62
CA SER A 43 -4.07 17.49 -14.32
C SER A 43 -2.69 17.16 -13.76
N VAL A 44 -1.89 18.18 -13.43
CA VAL A 44 -0.55 18.02 -12.86
C VAL A 44 -0.65 17.42 -11.46
N CYS A 45 -1.54 17.94 -10.62
CA CYS A 45 -1.75 17.41 -9.28
C CYS A 45 -2.23 15.95 -9.31
N THR A 46 -3.24 15.66 -10.15
CA THR A 46 -3.81 14.30 -10.25
C THR A 46 -2.75 13.30 -10.74
N ARG A 47 -1.89 13.71 -11.67
CA ARG A 47 -0.78 12.87 -12.14
C ARG A 47 0.26 12.62 -11.05
N ALA A 48 0.65 13.65 -10.30
CA ALA A 48 1.56 13.50 -9.17
C ALA A 48 0.97 12.57 -8.08
N ASN A 49 -0.33 12.65 -7.84
CA ASN A 49 -1.03 11.74 -6.93
C ASN A 49 -1.00 10.29 -7.41
N LEU A 50 -1.23 10.06 -8.71
CA LEU A 50 -1.11 8.73 -9.31
C LEU A 50 0.31 8.17 -9.19
N GLU A 51 1.34 8.97 -9.47
CA GLU A 51 2.74 8.55 -9.37
C GLU A 51 3.13 8.17 -7.93
N ARG A 52 2.66 8.92 -6.94
CA ARG A 52 2.83 8.56 -5.51
C ARG A 52 2.13 7.25 -5.17
N LYS A 53 0.89 7.06 -5.62
CA LYS A 53 0.11 5.84 -5.39
C LYS A 53 0.73 4.62 -6.05
N ASP A 54 1.28 4.77 -7.24
CA ASP A 54 2.07 3.75 -7.92
C ASP A 54 3.30 3.34 -7.10
N ALA A 55 4.00 4.31 -6.50
CA ALA A 55 5.15 4.03 -5.64
C ALA A 55 4.74 3.28 -4.35
N GLU A 56 3.63 3.67 -3.71
CA GLU A 56 3.06 2.97 -2.54
C GLU A 56 2.70 1.53 -2.89
N LEU A 57 1.98 1.32 -4.01
CA LEU A 57 1.57 -0.02 -4.43
C LEU A 57 2.77 -0.91 -4.70
N LYS A 58 3.78 -0.38 -5.41
CA LYS A 58 5.01 -1.11 -5.69
C LYS A 58 5.70 -1.57 -4.41
N GLN A 59 5.79 -0.71 -3.40
CA GLN A 59 6.36 -1.06 -2.09
C GLN A 59 5.53 -2.13 -1.37
N ALA A 60 4.20 -2.00 -1.37
CA ALA A 60 3.30 -2.97 -0.74
C ALA A 60 3.42 -4.37 -1.39
N MET A 61 3.47 -4.44 -2.72
CA MET A 61 3.65 -5.71 -3.44
C MET A 61 5.00 -6.36 -3.15
N GLN A 62 6.07 -5.55 -3.02
CA GLN A 62 7.39 -6.06 -2.61
C GLN A 62 7.39 -6.57 -1.17
N ALA A 63 6.70 -5.90 -0.25
CA ALA A 63 6.57 -6.34 1.14
C ALA A 63 5.86 -7.69 1.22
N VAL A 64 4.73 -7.87 0.54
CA VAL A 64 4.00 -9.16 0.50
C VAL A 64 4.87 -10.27 -0.08
N ALA A 65 5.63 -10.00 -1.14
CA ALA A 65 6.54 -10.99 -1.70
C ALA A 65 7.67 -11.38 -0.73
N LYS A 66 8.18 -10.42 0.05
CA LYS A 66 9.18 -10.66 1.10
C LYS A 66 8.59 -11.47 2.25
N ASP A 67 7.42 -11.10 2.75
CA ASP A 67 6.75 -11.80 3.85
C ASP A 67 6.41 -13.24 3.47
N ALA A 68 6.00 -13.46 2.22
CA ALA A 68 5.79 -14.80 1.68
C ALA A 68 7.09 -15.63 1.69
N ALA A 69 8.24 -15.02 1.36
CA ALA A 69 9.56 -15.67 1.36
C ALA A 69 10.09 -15.98 2.77
N GLU A 70 9.76 -15.16 3.76
CA GLU A 70 10.20 -15.30 5.14
C GLU A 70 9.28 -16.21 5.99
N MET A 71 8.12 -16.61 5.46
CA MET A 71 7.17 -17.47 6.16
C MET A 71 7.77 -18.87 6.45
N PRO A 72 7.88 -19.28 7.74
CA PRO A 72 8.47 -20.56 8.11
C PRO A 72 7.54 -21.72 7.73
N GLY A 73 8.04 -22.58 6.84
CA GLY A 73 7.32 -23.73 6.31
C GLY A 73 7.51 -23.78 4.80
N GLY A 74 8.50 -24.54 4.35
CA GLY A 74 8.93 -24.64 2.94
C GLY A 74 7.87 -25.10 1.93
N THR A 75 6.62 -25.22 2.35
CA THR A 75 5.44 -25.57 1.54
C THR A 75 4.64 -24.35 1.08
N PHE A 76 4.67 -23.22 1.81
CA PHE A 76 3.86 -22.04 1.42
C PHE A 76 4.40 -21.35 0.16
N LEU A 77 5.71 -21.12 0.09
CA LEU A 77 6.33 -20.45 -1.06
C LEU A 77 6.13 -21.22 -2.38
N PRO A 78 6.32 -22.55 -2.44
CA PRO A 78 6.03 -23.33 -3.65
C PRO A 78 4.54 -23.32 -4.01
N ILE A 79 3.62 -23.51 -3.04
CA ILE A 79 2.17 -23.49 -3.32
C ILE A 79 1.70 -22.12 -3.81
N TRP A 80 2.22 -21.05 -3.22
CA TRP A 80 1.96 -19.68 -3.64
C TRP A 80 2.49 -19.42 -5.06
N THR A 81 3.71 -19.87 -5.33
CA THR A 81 4.36 -19.74 -6.65
C THR A 81 3.61 -20.53 -7.72
N ASP A 82 3.23 -21.77 -7.42
CA ASP A 82 2.48 -22.65 -8.32
C ASP A 82 1.05 -22.14 -8.53
N SER A 83 0.41 -21.54 -7.52
CA SER A 83 -0.92 -20.94 -7.67
C SER A 83 -0.88 -19.69 -8.55
N LEU A 84 0.12 -18.82 -8.37
CA LEU A 84 0.29 -17.62 -9.20
C LEU A 84 0.66 -17.95 -10.64
N THR A 85 1.54 -18.94 -10.83
CA THR A 85 2.01 -19.35 -12.16
C THR A 85 0.99 -20.23 -12.87
N GLY A 86 0.39 -21.19 -12.18
CA GLY A 86 -0.54 -22.15 -12.76
C GLY A 86 -1.98 -21.63 -12.90
N PHE A 87 -2.50 -20.91 -11.90
CA PHE A 87 -3.90 -20.48 -11.90
C PHE A 87 -4.11 -19.15 -12.64
N PHE A 88 -3.18 -18.21 -12.46
CA PHE A 88 -3.28 -16.89 -13.08
C PHE A 88 -2.43 -16.74 -14.34
N ASN A 89 -1.59 -17.73 -14.66
CA ASN A 89 -0.58 -17.63 -15.73
C ASN A 89 0.31 -16.37 -15.54
N THR A 90 0.54 -16.00 -14.29
CA THR A 90 1.28 -14.79 -13.89
C THR A 90 2.65 -15.15 -13.32
N THR A 91 3.52 -14.15 -13.25
CA THR A 91 4.84 -14.26 -12.62
C THR A 91 4.75 -14.00 -11.11
N THR A 92 5.66 -14.58 -10.34
CA THR A 92 5.85 -14.30 -8.90
C THR A 92 6.71 -13.08 -8.61
N ASP A 93 7.28 -12.47 -9.64
CA ASP A 93 8.09 -11.25 -9.51
C ASP A 93 7.17 -10.06 -9.20
N PRO A 94 7.26 -9.44 -8.00
CA PRO A 94 6.38 -8.35 -7.61
C PRO A 94 6.51 -7.13 -8.54
N LEU A 95 7.66 -6.91 -9.17
CA LEU A 95 7.84 -5.82 -10.13
C LEU A 95 7.06 -6.08 -11.42
N LYS A 96 7.14 -7.30 -11.94
CA LYS A 96 6.38 -7.65 -13.15
C LYS A 96 4.89 -7.70 -12.89
N GLN A 97 4.46 -8.14 -11.70
CA GLN A 97 3.05 -8.07 -11.31
C GLN A 97 2.56 -6.62 -11.22
N PHE A 98 3.37 -5.73 -10.64
CA PHE A 98 3.06 -4.30 -10.59
C PHE A 98 2.92 -3.69 -12.00
N GLU A 99 3.87 -3.95 -12.91
CA GLU A 99 3.80 -3.42 -14.28
C GLU A 99 2.62 -3.99 -15.06
N ALA A 100 2.29 -5.28 -14.87
CA ALA A 100 1.12 -5.90 -15.49
C ALA A 100 -0.18 -5.27 -14.97
N PHE A 101 -0.30 -5.04 -13.65
CA PHE A 101 -1.44 -4.35 -13.05
C PHE A 101 -1.56 -2.92 -13.59
N LYS A 102 -0.47 -2.16 -13.61
CA LYS A 102 -0.43 -0.79 -14.12
C LYS A 102 -0.92 -0.70 -15.57
N ALA A 103 -0.45 -1.61 -16.43
CA ALA A 103 -0.86 -1.66 -17.83
C ALA A 103 -2.34 -2.03 -18.00
N ALA A 104 -2.82 -3.03 -17.27
CA ALA A 104 -4.23 -3.44 -17.29
C ALA A 104 -5.15 -2.31 -16.78
N ARG A 105 -4.75 -1.65 -15.69
CA ARG A 105 -5.45 -0.52 -15.07
C ARG A 105 -5.58 0.66 -16.04
N ALA A 106 -4.48 1.06 -16.69
CA ALA A 106 -4.49 2.13 -17.69
C ALA A 106 -5.43 1.81 -18.85
N THR A 107 -5.38 0.57 -19.36
CA THR A 107 -6.26 0.12 -20.45
C THR A 107 -7.73 0.17 -20.06
N ALA A 108 -8.07 -0.32 -18.86
CA ALA A 108 -9.44 -0.30 -18.34
C ALA A 108 -9.96 1.13 -18.14
N CYS A 109 -9.14 2.03 -17.59
CA CYS A 109 -9.55 3.42 -17.35
C CYS A 109 -9.70 4.23 -18.65
N VAL A 110 -8.84 3.99 -19.65
CA VAL A 110 -9.01 4.57 -20.99
C VAL A 110 -10.31 4.08 -21.64
N TYR A 111 -10.60 2.79 -21.53
CA TYR A 111 -11.85 2.21 -22.03
C TYR A 111 -13.08 2.80 -21.31
N MET A 112 -13.05 2.89 -19.98
CA MET A 112 -14.14 3.52 -19.22
C MET A 112 -14.36 4.99 -19.62
N ASN A 113 -13.29 5.73 -19.92
CA ASN A 113 -13.43 7.09 -20.41
C ASN A 113 -14.05 7.14 -21.82
N SER A 114 -13.67 6.22 -22.72
CA SER A 114 -14.21 6.20 -24.08
C SER A 114 -15.72 5.97 -24.09
N LEU A 115 -16.26 5.31 -23.06
CA LEU A 115 -17.70 5.19 -22.81
C LEU A 115 -18.33 6.45 -22.19
N ALA A 116 -17.55 7.25 -21.47
CA ALA A 116 -18.05 8.34 -20.65
C ALA A 116 -18.17 9.68 -21.40
N LEU A 117 -17.11 10.23 -22.04
CA LEU A 117 -17.13 11.59 -22.61
C LEU A 117 -15.97 11.87 -23.60
N GLN A 118 -16.21 12.77 -24.58
CA GLN A 118 -15.16 13.46 -25.37
C GLN A 118 -14.91 14.87 -24.79
N GLY A 119 -13.68 15.18 -24.36
CA GLY A 119 -13.32 16.52 -23.84
C GLY A 119 -11.95 16.59 -23.14
N THR A 120 -11.53 17.80 -22.73
CA THR A 120 -10.23 18.07 -22.06
C THR A 120 -10.08 17.42 -20.68
N GLY A 121 -11.17 16.84 -20.14
CA GLY A 121 -11.17 16.05 -18.91
C GLY A 121 -10.61 14.64 -19.05
N PHE A 122 -10.25 14.18 -20.26
CA PHE A 122 -9.75 12.82 -20.52
C PHE A 122 -8.64 12.40 -19.55
N GLY A 123 -7.57 13.19 -19.48
CA GLY A 123 -6.41 12.86 -18.64
C GLY A 123 -6.73 12.84 -17.15
N ILE A 124 -7.58 13.77 -16.69
CA ILE A 124 -8.01 13.86 -15.30
C ILE A 124 -8.90 12.67 -14.93
N PHE A 125 -9.84 12.29 -15.81
CA PHE A 125 -10.70 11.13 -15.58
C PHE A 125 -9.89 9.84 -15.51
N VAL A 126 -9.02 9.60 -16.51
CA VAL A 126 -8.20 8.39 -16.56
C VAL A 126 -7.33 8.30 -15.31
N ALA A 127 -6.63 9.38 -14.95
CA ALA A 127 -5.78 9.37 -13.76
C ALA A 127 -6.57 9.16 -12.45
N ASN A 128 -7.76 9.76 -12.30
CA ASN A 128 -8.60 9.52 -11.12
C ASN A 128 -9.16 8.09 -11.06
N CYS A 129 -9.51 7.51 -12.20
CA CYS A 129 -9.90 6.09 -12.28
C CYS A 129 -8.74 5.20 -11.82
N GLU A 130 -7.52 5.48 -12.31
CA GLU A 130 -6.34 4.73 -11.91
C GLU A 130 -6.03 4.87 -10.42
N ILE A 131 -6.13 6.07 -9.85
CA ILE A 131 -5.95 6.31 -8.41
C ILE A 131 -6.94 5.44 -7.60
N LYS A 132 -8.23 5.45 -7.95
CA LYS A 132 -9.24 4.67 -7.23
C LYS A 132 -8.98 3.17 -7.28
N LEU A 133 -8.59 2.63 -8.43
CA LEU A 133 -8.26 1.20 -8.55
C LEU A 133 -7.01 0.85 -7.74
N THR A 134 -6.05 1.77 -7.67
CA THR A 134 -4.83 1.61 -6.86
C THR A 134 -5.14 1.64 -5.37
N ASP A 135 -5.99 2.55 -4.92
CA ASP A 135 -6.44 2.63 -3.52
C ASP A 135 -7.15 1.36 -3.09
N VAL A 136 -8.05 0.81 -3.93
CA VAL A 136 -8.72 -0.47 -3.64
C VAL A 136 -7.72 -1.60 -3.51
N LEU A 137 -6.71 -1.68 -4.38
CA LEU A 137 -5.70 -2.73 -4.29
C LEU A 137 -4.81 -2.56 -3.05
N LEU A 138 -4.39 -1.34 -2.75
CA LEU A 138 -3.63 -1.03 -1.53
C LEU A 138 -4.40 -1.42 -0.26
N GLU A 139 -5.71 -1.15 -0.21
CA GLU A 139 -6.57 -1.58 0.90
C GLU A 139 -6.58 -3.11 1.07
N LYS A 140 -6.55 -3.87 -0.03
CA LYS A 140 -6.52 -5.34 0.00
C LYS A 140 -5.14 -5.94 0.30
N LEU A 141 -4.06 -5.18 0.08
CA LEU A 141 -2.71 -5.62 0.41
C LEU A 141 -2.30 -5.24 1.85
N GLY A 142 -2.91 -4.21 2.43
CA GLY A 142 -2.58 -3.68 3.75
C GLY A 142 -3.54 -4.06 4.89
N ASN A 143 -4.54 -4.92 4.64
CA ASN A 143 -5.47 -5.46 5.65
C ASN A 143 -5.41 -6.99 5.69
#